data_AF-A0A2N5P084-F1
#
_entry.id   AF-A0A2N5P084-F1
#
_cell.length_a   1.000
_cell.length_b   1.000
_cell.length_c   1.000
_cell.angle_alpha   90.00
_cell.angle_beta   90.00
_cell.angle_gamma   90.00
#
_symmetry.space_group_name_H-M   'P 1'
#
loop_
_entity.id
_entity.type
_entity.pdbx_description
1 polymer ?
#
loop_
_entity_poly.entity_id
_entity_poly.type
_entity_poly.pdbx_seq_one_letter_code
_entity_poly.pdbx_strand_id
1 'polypeptide(L)'
;MLQMFVLALSLYNTWNRGVFLLCKITNLLIYSFHVIMQLSHLKIISLWSQIMKVTKENFRDFISAYEEDELFYRDVYLHETQHPETFSEYLETLDRDYIIQHKIYVPAIHNNEWFPYMEENDIFTNIPGNILLSKHYRYTPVFTHQHEFFEILCVYDGTADTTIQGIQHVLKAGDIGIIPPNTKHSIGIFDDSVALNIIVRASTFQSTFFQTFAADSALSSFFSHVLYRKTEGNYLIFHTGEDADIRSLIEDLYIEYLGHQKYYSSFLNSILMMLWARLLRYHEHDMESILTKEYGGASITEILNYLNKNYHDTTLHEAAGHFGYSTSHFSTLIKSGTGRTFLQIIKDIKLSQACRALRETTLSTPAICELVGYESPEHFMRTFKKVYGMTPGEFRKQNG
;
A
#
# COMPACT_ATOMS: atom_id res chain seq x y z
N MET A 1 -16.45 -0.61 78.60
CA MET A 1 -16.52 0.70 77.90
C MET A 1 -15.16 1.37 77.70
N LEU A 2 -14.11 1.09 78.49
CA LEU A 2 -12.74 1.56 78.22
C LEU A 2 -11.87 0.59 77.38
N GLN A 3 -12.29 -0.67 77.19
CA GLN A 3 -11.57 -1.67 76.37
C GLN A 3 -11.91 -1.64 74.87
N MET A 4 -13.02 -1.01 74.44
CA MET A 4 -13.25 -0.69 73.03
C MET A 4 -12.49 0.57 72.57
N PHE A 5 -12.03 1.40 73.51
CA PHE A 5 -11.28 2.62 73.24
C PHE A 5 -9.79 2.37 72.94
N VAL A 6 -9.21 1.29 73.48
CA VAL A 6 -7.80 0.91 73.24
C VAL A 6 -7.61 0.18 71.90
N LEU A 7 -8.62 -0.57 71.43
CA LEU A 7 -8.63 -1.15 70.08
C LEU A 7 -8.87 -0.08 68.99
N ALA A 8 -9.67 0.95 69.29
CA ALA A 8 -9.88 2.09 68.40
C ALA A 8 -8.60 2.94 68.20
N LEU A 9 -7.78 3.14 69.24
CA LEU A 9 -6.53 3.91 69.10
C LEU A 9 -5.38 3.16 68.40
N SER A 10 -5.36 1.81 68.45
CA SER A 10 -4.35 1.01 67.73
C SER A 10 -4.62 0.95 66.21
N LEU A 11 -5.89 0.89 65.81
CA LEU A 11 -6.30 1.00 64.40
C LEU A 11 -6.20 2.44 63.86
N TYR A 12 -6.41 3.45 64.71
CA TYR A 12 -6.28 4.86 64.32
C TYR A 12 -4.83 5.25 63.98
N ASN A 13 -3.82 4.71 64.69
CA ASN A 13 -2.41 5.00 64.41
C ASN A 13 -1.79 4.17 63.28
N THR A 14 -2.41 3.07 62.85
CA THR A 14 -2.02 2.36 61.62
C THR A 14 -2.74 2.90 60.37
N TRP A 15 -3.88 3.57 60.51
CA TRP A 15 -4.58 4.21 59.39
C TRP A 15 -4.01 5.60 59.03
N ASN A 16 -3.49 6.36 60.01
CA ASN A 16 -2.98 7.72 59.79
C ASN A 16 -1.55 7.83 59.20
N ARG A 17 -0.91 6.71 58.80
CA ARG A 17 0.25 6.74 57.89
C ARG A 17 -0.06 6.24 56.47
N GLY A 18 -1.28 5.78 56.19
CA GLY A 18 -1.73 5.36 54.86
C GLY A 18 -2.72 6.31 54.16
N VAL A 19 -3.42 7.16 54.90
CA VAL A 19 -4.55 7.96 54.36
C VAL A 19 -4.15 9.37 53.88
N PHE A 20 -2.91 9.82 54.10
CA PHE A 20 -2.40 11.07 53.51
C PHE A 20 -1.90 10.95 52.07
N LEU A 21 -1.89 9.75 51.48
CA LEU A 21 -1.54 9.54 50.06
C LEU A 21 -2.74 9.13 49.18
N LEU A 22 -3.93 8.90 49.74
CA LEU A 22 -5.10 8.40 49.00
C LEU A 22 -6.37 9.27 49.09
N CYS A 23 -6.34 10.40 49.81
CA CYS A 23 -7.48 11.32 49.95
C CYS A 23 -7.33 12.69 49.24
N LYS A 24 -6.56 12.77 48.14
CA LYS A 24 -6.51 13.99 47.30
C LYS A 24 -7.00 13.83 45.86
N ILE A 25 -7.55 12.68 45.47
CA ILE A 25 -7.87 12.40 44.05
C ILE A 25 -9.36 12.13 43.78
N THR A 26 -10.23 11.97 44.77
CA THR A 26 -11.55 11.35 44.53
C THR A 26 -12.81 12.22 44.67
N ASN A 27 -12.74 13.56 44.73
CA ASN A 27 -14.00 14.35 44.81
C ASN A 27 -14.10 15.63 43.97
N LEU A 28 -13.24 15.82 42.97
CA LEU A 28 -13.41 16.86 41.93
C LEU A 28 -13.42 16.31 40.49
N LEU A 29 -13.26 15.00 40.32
CA LEU A 29 -13.31 14.34 39.01
C LEU A 29 -14.66 13.72 38.66
N ILE A 30 -15.60 13.61 39.61
CA ILE A 30 -16.86 12.88 39.39
C ILE A 30 -17.96 13.76 38.76
N TYR A 31 -17.88 15.09 38.86
CA TYR A 31 -18.81 16.00 38.16
C TYR A 31 -18.27 16.53 36.82
N SER A 32 -16.95 16.51 36.61
CA SER A 32 -16.34 16.93 35.33
C SER A 32 -16.25 15.79 34.31
N PHE A 33 -16.27 14.52 34.73
CA PHE A 33 -16.28 13.38 33.78
C PHE A 33 -17.67 13.07 33.22
N HIS A 34 -18.76 13.33 33.93
CA HIS A 34 -20.10 12.99 33.44
C HIS A 34 -20.61 13.94 32.35
N VAL A 35 -20.22 15.21 32.40
CA VAL A 35 -20.57 16.22 31.37
C VAL A 35 -19.62 16.14 30.17
N ILE A 36 -18.33 15.84 30.39
CA ILE A 36 -17.35 15.64 29.31
C ILE A 36 -17.57 14.28 28.61
N MET A 37 -17.97 13.21 29.30
CA MET A 37 -18.36 11.96 28.64
C MET A 37 -19.67 12.06 27.88
N GLN A 38 -20.66 12.85 28.32
CA GLN A 38 -21.92 12.98 27.56
C GLN A 38 -21.79 13.88 26.33
N LEU A 39 -20.97 14.94 26.39
CA LEU A 39 -20.74 15.83 25.24
C LEU A 39 -19.74 15.23 24.23
N SER A 40 -18.73 14.46 24.67
CA SER A 40 -17.89 13.69 23.77
C SER A 40 -18.63 12.48 23.21
N HIS A 41 -19.46 11.76 23.99
CA HIS A 41 -20.31 10.70 23.42
C HIS A 41 -21.31 11.23 22.41
N LEU A 42 -21.91 12.41 22.54
CA LEU A 42 -22.89 12.88 21.55
C LEU A 42 -22.25 13.33 20.22
N LYS A 43 -21.05 13.94 20.23
CA LYS A 43 -20.28 14.22 19.01
C LYS A 43 -19.67 12.96 18.40
N ILE A 44 -19.14 12.06 19.23
CA ILE A 44 -18.62 10.76 18.79
C ILE A 44 -19.76 9.90 18.27
N ILE A 45 -20.92 9.80 18.91
CA ILE A 45 -22.09 9.06 18.40
C ILE A 45 -22.64 9.72 17.13
N SER A 46 -22.60 11.04 16.98
CA SER A 46 -22.96 11.75 15.74
C SER A 46 -22.02 11.38 14.58
N LEU A 47 -20.70 11.52 14.78
CA LEU A 47 -19.66 11.17 13.80
C LEU A 47 -19.66 9.66 13.49
N TRP A 48 -19.81 8.83 14.53
CA TRP A 48 -19.91 7.38 14.42
C TRP A 48 -21.24 6.94 13.78
N SER A 49 -22.34 7.67 13.95
CA SER A 49 -23.60 7.38 13.24
C SER A 49 -23.58 7.78 11.77
N GLN A 50 -22.70 8.72 11.38
CA GLN A 50 -22.42 9.07 9.99
C GLN A 50 -21.45 8.08 9.34
N ILE A 51 -20.37 7.68 10.05
CA ILE A 51 -19.43 6.63 9.60
C ILE A 51 -20.16 5.28 9.44
N MET A 52 -21.16 4.98 10.28
CA MET A 52 -22.00 3.78 10.16
C MET A 52 -23.03 3.78 9.01
N LYS A 53 -23.00 4.77 8.09
CA LYS A 53 -23.95 4.85 6.96
C LYS A 53 -23.32 5.05 5.58
N VAL A 54 -22.00 4.96 5.47
CA VAL A 54 -21.37 5.00 4.13
C VAL A 54 -21.72 3.69 3.42
N THR A 55 -22.41 3.79 2.29
CA THR A 55 -22.77 2.69 1.40
C THR A 55 -22.23 2.99 0.02
N LYS A 56 -22.25 1.99 -0.87
CA LYS A 56 -21.91 2.18 -2.27
C LYS A 56 -22.66 3.30 -2.97
N GLU A 57 -23.93 3.48 -2.62
CA GLU A 57 -24.79 4.48 -3.25
C GLU A 57 -24.40 5.92 -2.88
N ASN A 58 -23.91 6.16 -1.67
CA ASN A 58 -23.55 7.50 -1.18
C ASN A 58 -22.04 7.73 -1.06
N PHE A 59 -21.22 6.74 -1.43
CA PHE A 59 -19.77 6.80 -1.27
C PHE A 59 -19.16 7.99 -2.01
N ARG A 60 -19.60 8.25 -3.25
CA ARG A 60 -19.08 9.37 -4.05
C ARG A 60 -19.33 10.71 -3.36
N ASP A 61 -20.53 10.94 -2.86
CA ASP A 61 -20.88 12.19 -2.16
C ASP A 61 -20.09 12.31 -0.86
N PHE A 62 -19.96 11.20 -0.12
CA PHE A 62 -19.16 11.12 1.10
C PHE A 62 -17.70 11.48 0.84
N ILE A 63 -17.06 10.87 -0.16
CA ILE A 63 -15.63 11.04 -0.39
C ILE A 63 -15.27 12.38 -1.03
N SER A 64 -16.22 12.99 -1.74
CA SER A 64 -16.04 14.31 -2.36
C SER A 64 -16.23 15.46 -1.36
N ALA A 65 -16.96 15.22 -0.26
CA ALA A 65 -17.19 16.21 0.78
C ALA A 65 -15.87 16.69 1.39
N TYR A 66 -15.81 18.00 1.73
CA TYR A 66 -14.66 18.57 2.42
C TYR A 66 -14.66 18.23 3.90
N GLU A 67 -13.51 17.77 4.38
CA GLU A 67 -13.23 17.64 5.81
C GLU A 67 -12.75 18.98 6.40
N GLU A 68 -12.85 19.15 7.73
CA GLU A 68 -12.44 20.38 8.40
C GLU A 68 -10.97 20.74 8.11
N ASP A 69 -10.09 19.74 8.15
CA ASP A 69 -8.66 19.90 7.87
C ASP A 69 -8.42 20.29 6.40
N GLU A 70 -9.22 19.79 5.45
CA GLU A 70 -9.14 20.19 4.03
C GLU A 70 -9.58 21.64 3.82
N LEU A 71 -10.62 22.08 4.54
CA LEU A 71 -11.05 23.48 4.50
C LEU A 71 -9.95 24.41 5.03
N PHE A 72 -9.30 24.01 6.13
CA PHE A 72 -8.15 24.74 6.66
C PHE A 72 -7.04 24.86 5.61
N TYR A 73 -6.63 23.74 4.99
CA TYR A 73 -5.58 23.77 3.97
C TYR A 73 -5.95 24.61 2.75
N ARG A 74 -7.20 24.50 2.30
CA ARG A 74 -7.72 25.30 1.19
C ARG A 74 -7.63 26.79 1.51
N ASP A 75 -8.07 27.20 2.69
CA ASP A 75 -8.05 28.61 3.08
C ASP A 75 -6.61 29.14 3.14
N VAL A 76 -5.66 28.36 3.71
CA VAL A 76 -4.24 28.72 3.71
C VAL A 76 -3.69 28.87 2.29
N TYR A 77 -3.97 27.90 1.41
CA TYR A 77 -3.52 27.91 0.01
C TYR A 77 -4.09 29.12 -0.76
N LEU A 78 -5.37 29.42 -0.61
CA LEU A 78 -6.01 30.55 -1.30
C LEU A 78 -5.43 31.89 -0.83
N HIS A 79 -5.16 32.06 0.48
CA HIS A 79 -4.51 33.28 0.97
C HIS A 79 -3.07 33.41 0.44
N GLU A 80 -2.29 32.33 0.44
CA GLU A 80 -0.92 32.34 -0.08
C GLU A 80 -0.88 32.71 -1.57
N THR A 81 -1.79 32.15 -2.37
CA THR A 81 -1.78 32.29 -3.83
C THR A 81 -2.48 33.55 -4.34
N GLN A 82 -3.56 33.99 -3.68
CA GLN A 82 -4.37 35.12 -4.14
C GLN A 82 -4.04 36.43 -3.42
N HIS A 83 -3.50 36.38 -2.19
CA HIS A 83 -3.19 37.53 -1.36
C HIS A 83 -1.76 37.45 -0.75
N PRO A 84 -0.71 37.22 -1.56
CA PRO A 84 0.66 37.02 -1.07
C PRO A 84 1.18 38.21 -0.25
N GLU A 85 0.70 39.43 -0.52
CA GLU A 85 1.08 40.65 0.19
C GLU A 85 0.62 40.70 1.65
N THR A 86 -0.49 40.04 1.99
CA THR A 86 -1.02 39.95 3.36
C THR A 86 -0.83 38.57 3.99
N PHE A 87 -0.18 37.63 3.31
CA PHE A 87 -0.08 36.25 3.77
C PHE A 87 0.62 36.13 5.14
N SER A 88 1.68 36.92 5.39
CA SER A 88 2.36 36.93 6.69
C SER A 88 1.44 37.37 7.84
N GLU A 89 0.59 38.37 7.62
CA GLU A 89 -0.40 38.83 8.61
C GLU A 89 -1.48 37.77 8.84
N TYR A 90 -1.95 37.11 7.77
CA TYR A 90 -2.89 36.00 7.85
C TYR A 90 -2.35 34.84 8.70
N LEU A 91 -1.07 34.47 8.55
CA LEU A 91 -0.43 33.41 9.35
C LEU A 91 -0.45 33.68 10.86
N GLU A 92 -0.47 34.95 11.28
CA GLU A 92 -0.59 35.33 12.69
C GLU A 92 -2.00 35.09 13.25
N THR A 93 -3.02 35.04 12.38
CA THR A 93 -4.43 34.81 12.75
C THR A 93 -4.79 33.33 12.91
N LEU A 94 -3.94 32.41 12.45
CA LEU A 94 -4.21 30.97 12.50
C LEU A 94 -4.30 30.44 13.94
N ASP A 95 -5.30 29.61 14.21
CA ASP A 95 -5.49 28.94 15.49
C ASP A 95 -4.36 27.91 15.73
N ARG A 96 -3.45 28.25 16.66
CA ARG A 96 -2.30 27.42 17.00
C ARG A 96 -2.69 26.16 17.75
N ASP A 97 -3.75 26.20 18.56
CA ASP A 97 -4.22 25.04 19.30
C ASP A 97 -4.85 24.02 18.34
N TYR A 98 -5.62 24.50 17.35
CA TYR A 98 -6.15 23.65 16.28
C TYR A 98 -5.02 22.96 15.51
N ILE A 99 -4.01 23.72 15.05
CA ILE A 99 -2.86 23.18 14.31
C ILE A 99 -2.15 22.08 15.10
N ILE A 100 -1.90 22.29 16.41
CA ILE A 100 -1.21 21.32 17.26
C ILE A 100 -2.07 20.06 17.48
N GLN A 101 -3.36 20.24 17.79
CA GLN A 101 -4.26 19.13 18.11
C GLN A 101 -4.54 18.24 16.89
N HIS A 102 -4.73 18.86 15.73
CA HIS A 102 -5.02 18.17 14.46
C HIS A 102 -3.74 17.77 13.71
N LYS A 103 -2.55 18.11 14.24
CA LYS A 103 -1.24 17.85 13.63
C LYS A 103 -1.14 18.40 12.20
N ILE A 104 -1.69 19.58 11.97
CA ILE A 104 -1.70 20.26 10.67
C ILE A 104 -0.31 20.80 10.35
N TYR A 105 0.11 20.68 9.09
CA TYR A 105 1.39 21.21 8.64
C TYR A 105 1.25 22.43 7.76
N VAL A 106 1.82 23.53 8.23
CA VAL A 106 1.92 24.77 7.46
C VAL A 106 3.40 25.14 7.36
N PRO A 107 4.05 24.96 6.20
CA PRO A 107 5.48 25.20 6.02
C PRO A 107 5.90 26.60 6.48
N ALA A 108 5.10 27.63 6.18
CA ALA A 108 5.44 29.02 6.48
C ALA A 108 5.58 29.35 7.98
N ILE A 109 5.06 28.49 8.86
CA ILE A 109 5.17 28.63 10.32
C ILE A 109 5.88 27.46 11.01
N HIS A 110 6.33 26.46 10.23
CA HIS A 110 7.10 25.33 10.71
C HIS A 110 8.55 25.46 10.23
N ASN A 111 9.49 25.54 11.17
CA ASN A 111 10.91 25.79 10.85
C ASN A 111 11.67 24.57 10.28
N ASN A 112 11.04 23.38 10.23
CA ASN A 112 11.69 22.12 9.83
C ASN A 112 10.85 21.39 8.76
N GLU A 113 11.51 20.53 7.98
CA GLU A 113 10.84 19.56 7.09
C GLU A 113 9.89 18.68 7.92
N TRP A 114 8.65 18.54 7.45
CA TRP A 114 7.63 17.70 8.09
C TRP A 114 7.75 16.26 7.60
N PHE A 115 7.97 15.34 8.55
CA PHE A 115 8.06 13.90 8.30
C PHE A 115 8.79 13.50 7.00
N PRO A 116 10.04 13.97 6.79
CA PRO A 116 10.79 13.60 5.58
C PRO A 116 11.04 12.08 5.50
N TYR A 117 10.98 11.39 6.64
CA TYR A 117 11.00 9.94 6.76
C TYR A 117 9.93 9.48 7.76
N MET A 118 9.12 8.49 7.39
CA MET A 118 8.12 7.85 8.25
C MET A 118 8.40 6.36 8.42
N GLU A 119 8.55 5.91 9.66
CA GLU A 119 8.68 4.50 10.00
C GLU A 119 7.31 3.81 10.00
N GLU A 120 7.27 2.48 9.85
CA GLU A 120 5.98 1.76 9.98
C GLU A 120 5.31 2.01 11.34
N ASN A 121 6.11 2.21 12.40
CA ASN A 121 5.58 2.46 13.74
C ASN A 121 4.91 3.84 13.86
N ASP A 122 5.30 4.83 13.07
CA ASP A 122 4.67 6.15 13.11
C ASP A 122 3.19 6.08 12.70
N ILE A 123 2.84 5.12 11.83
CA ILE A 123 1.48 4.90 11.32
C ILE A 123 0.76 3.79 12.09
N PHE A 124 1.41 2.65 12.32
CA PHE A 124 0.73 1.42 12.75
C PHE A 124 0.85 1.10 14.26
N THR A 125 1.55 1.90 15.07
CA THR A 125 1.75 1.57 16.51
C THR A 125 0.43 1.42 17.28
N ASN A 126 -0.56 2.24 16.96
CA ASN A 126 -1.85 2.27 17.68
C ASN A 126 -3.01 1.72 16.85
N ILE A 127 -2.72 1.07 15.71
CA ILE A 127 -3.73 0.57 14.79
C ILE A 127 -3.61 -0.95 14.75
N PRO A 128 -4.64 -1.70 15.17
CA PRO A 128 -4.59 -3.16 15.25
C PRO A 128 -4.59 -3.87 13.88
N GLY A 129 -4.42 -3.14 12.77
CA GLY A 129 -4.46 -3.62 11.40
C GLY A 129 -3.16 -3.39 10.65
N ASN A 130 -3.04 -4.02 9.48
CA ASN A 130 -1.87 -3.91 8.60
C ASN A 130 -2.13 -3.10 7.32
N ILE A 131 -3.37 -2.65 7.15
CA ILE A 131 -3.87 -1.85 6.03
C ILE A 131 -4.58 -0.65 6.65
N LEU A 132 -4.20 0.55 6.24
CA LEU A 132 -4.86 1.80 6.57
C LEU A 132 -5.35 2.46 5.29
N LEU A 133 -6.55 3.04 5.33
CA LEU A 133 -7.06 3.86 4.24
C LEU A 133 -7.28 5.28 4.74
N SER A 134 -6.88 6.25 3.94
CA SER A 134 -7.18 7.66 4.17
C SER A 134 -7.44 8.38 2.87
N LYS A 135 -8.27 9.41 2.94
CA LYS A 135 -8.37 10.39 1.87
C LYS A 135 -7.11 11.24 1.85
N HIS A 136 -6.54 11.50 0.68
CA HIS A 136 -5.49 12.51 0.54
C HIS A 136 -6.16 13.89 0.65
N TYR A 137 -5.83 14.63 1.70
CA TYR A 137 -6.41 15.96 1.92
C TYR A 137 -6.00 16.92 0.80
N ARG A 138 -7.00 17.49 0.13
CA ARG A 138 -6.78 18.53 -0.88
C ARG A 138 -6.12 19.76 -0.26
N TYR A 139 -5.34 20.47 -1.08
CA TYR A 139 -4.60 21.68 -0.73
C TYR A 139 -3.52 21.50 0.34
N THR A 140 -3.25 20.26 0.77
CA THR A 140 -2.12 19.98 1.67
C THR A 140 -0.83 20.46 1.00
N PRO A 141 0.05 21.20 1.70
CA PRO A 141 1.31 21.64 1.15
C PRO A 141 2.12 20.46 0.62
N VAL A 142 2.68 20.59 -0.57
CA VAL A 142 3.52 19.53 -1.15
C VAL A 142 4.82 19.42 -0.37
N PHE A 143 5.10 18.24 0.17
CA PHE A 143 6.37 17.94 0.82
C PHE A 143 6.94 16.62 0.27
N THR A 144 8.25 16.62 0.02
CA THR A 144 8.96 15.40 -0.37
C THR A 144 9.24 14.56 0.86
N HIS A 145 8.81 13.31 0.83
CA HIS A 145 8.98 12.38 1.94
C HIS A 145 9.28 10.97 1.44
N GLN A 146 9.61 10.11 2.40
CA GLN A 146 9.96 8.71 2.22
C GLN A 146 9.40 7.91 3.39
N HIS A 147 9.06 6.63 3.19
CA HIS A 147 8.49 5.81 4.27
C HIS A 147 8.87 4.33 4.17
N GLU A 148 8.62 3.56 5.24
CA GLU A 148 8.96 2.13 5.35
C GLU A 148 7.85 1.16 4.91
N PHE A 149 6.70 1.69 4.49
CA PHE A 149 5.53 0.92 4.08
C PHE A 149 5.26 1.06 2.58
N PHE A 150 4.30 0.29 2.06
CA PHE A 150 3.78 0.53 0.72
C PHE A 150 2.66 1.56 0.80
N GLU A 151 2.68 2.50 -0.14
CA GLU A 151 1.58 3.43 -0.36
C GLU A 151 0.97 3.17 -1.74
N ILE A 152 -0.35 3.07 -1.79
CA ILE A 152 -1.11 2.93 -3.02
C ILE A 152 -1.98 4.17 -3.14
N LEU A 153 -1.60 5.07 -4.05
CA LEU A 153 -2.32 6.28 -4.39
C LEU A 153 -3.33 5.97 -5.49
N CYS A 154 -4.62 6.05 -5.17
CA CYS A 154 -5.71 5.85 -6.10
C CYS A 154 -6.38 7.19 -6.40
N VAL A 155 -6.30 7.67 -7.65
CA VAL A 155 -7.05 8.88 -8.05
C VAL A 155 -8.49 8.47 -8.33
N TYR A 156 -9.41 8.88 -7.45
CA TYR A 156 -10.82 8.52 -7.51
C TYR A 156 -11.58 9.42 -8.49
N ASP A 157 -11.32 10.74 -8.47
CA ASP A 157 -11.90 11.73 -9.37
C ASP A 157 -10.88 12.84 -9.67
N GLY A 158 -10.91 13.41 -10.87
CA GLY A 158 -10.00 14.47 -11.30
C GLY A 158 -8.55 14.02 -11.53
N THR A 159 -7.58 14.78 -10.99
CA THR A 159 -6.14 14.58 -11.20
C THR A 159 -5.32 14.75 -9.91
N ALA A 160 -4.13 14.13 -9.88
CA ALA A 160 -3.15 14.35 -8.83
C ALA A 160 -1.74 14.52 -9.42
N ASP A 161 -1.05 15.58 -9.01
CA ASP A 161 0.34 15.79 -9.37
C ASP A 161 1.22 15.01 -8.39
N THR A 162 2.07 14.13 -8.91
CA THR A 162 3.01 13.39 -8.08
C THR A 162 4.41 13.45 -8.66
N THR A 163 5.40 13.59 -7.78
CA THR A 163 6.81 13.44 -8.15
C THR A 163 7.33 12.21 -7.46
N ILE A 164 7.80 11.22 -8.21
CA ILE A 164 8.36 9.98 -7.67
C ILE A 164 9.81 9.88 -8.11
N GLN A 165 10.72 9.88 -7.15
CA GLN A 165 12.17 9.90 -7.37
C GLN A 165 12.63 11.00 -8.35
N GLY A 166 12.02 12.17 -8.26
CA GLY A 166 12.32 13.32 -9.13
C GLY A 166 11.68 13.28 -10.51
N ILE A 167 10.98 12.20 -10.88
CA ILE A 167 10.19 12.12 -12.11
C ILE A 167 8.79 12.63 -11.82
N GLN A 168 8.33 13.61 -12.60
CA GLN A 168 6.97 14.14 -12.49
C GLN A 168 5.98 13.25 -13.25
N HIS A 169 4.80 13.06 -12.63
CA HIS A 169 3.65 12.36 -13.18
C HIS A 169 2.39 13.17 -12.87
N VAL A 170 1.47 13.21 -13.83
CA VAL A 170 0.12 13.73 -13.63
C VAL A 170 -0.81 12.54 -13.72
N LEU A 171 -1.28 12.07 -12.57
CA LEU A 171 -2.22 10.96 -12.48
C LEU A 171 -3.64 11.47 -12.70
N LYS A 172 -4.48 10.65 -13.32
CA LYS A 172 -5.88 10.95 -13.64
C LYS A 172 -6.80 9.95 -12.96
N ALA A 173 -8.09 10.27 -12.87
CA ALA A 173 -9.11 9.36 -12.35
C ALA A 173 -8.95 7.93 -12.95
N GLY A 174 -8.89 6.93 -12.07
CA GLY A 174 -8.62 5.53 -12.43
C GLY A 174 -7.14 5.14 -12.38
N ASP A 175 -6.20 6.08 -12.27
CA ASP A 175 -4.80 5.74 -12.09
C ASP A 175 -4.52 5.27 -10.65
N ILE A 176 -3.74 4.20 -10.55
CA ILE A 176 -3.32 3.58 -9.28
C ILE A 176 -1.80 3.53 -9.24
N GLY A 177 -1.20 4.41 -8.43
CA GLY A 177 0.23 4.46 -8.18
C GLY A 177 0.63 3.62 -6.97
N ILE A 178 1.51 2.64 -7.15
CA ILE A 178 2.12 1.84 -6.09
C ILE A 178 3.52 2.37 -5.83
N ILE A 179 3.71 2.88 -4.62
CA ILE A 179 4.95 3.48 -4.13
C ILE A 179 5.52 2.54 -3.06
N PRO A 180 6.64 1.86 -3.33
CA PRO A 180 7.26 0.94 -2.40
C PRO A 180 8.05 1.67 -1.31
N PRO A 181 8.39 0.96 -0.22
CA PRO A 181 9.21 1.48 0.85
C PRO A 181 10.51 2.11 0.33
N ASN A 182 10.96 3.14 1.02
CA ASN A 182 12.19 3.87 0.76
C ASN A 182 12.22 4.64 -0.58
N THR A 183 11.05 4.93 -1.13
CA THR A 183 10.91 5.74 -2.33
C THR A 183 10.62 7.18 -1.96
N LYS A 184 11.48 8.12 -2.38
CA LYS A 184 11.21 9.55 -2.21
C LYS A 184 10.11 9.98 -3.17
N HIS A 185 9.07 10.61 -2.65
CA HIS A 185 7.97 11.11 -3.46
C HIS A 185 7.24 12.28 -2.80
N SER A 186 6.36 12.92 -3.55
CA SER A 186 5.49 13.99 -3.09
C SER A 186 4.19 13.98 -3.89
N ILE A 187 3.07 14.33 -3.27
CA ILE A 187 1.74 14.34 -3.89
C ILE A 187 1.14 15.72 -3.66
N GLY A 188 0.48 16.27 -4.68
CA GLY A 188 -0.21 17.55 -4.62
C GLY A 188 -1.55 17.49 -5.34
N ILE A 189 -2.59 18.02 -4.69
CA ILE A 189 -3.92 18.21 -5.25
C ILE A 189 -4.38 19.60 -4.83
N PHE A 190 -4.58 20.50 -5.80
CA PHE A 190 -4.90 21.92 -5.55
C PHE A 190 -6.19 22.36 -6.23
N ASP A 191 -7.11 21.42 -6.40
CA ASP A 191 -8.46 21.62 -6.91
C ASP A 191 -9.45 20.67 -6.20
N ASP A 192 -10.63 20.45 -6.79
CA ASP A 192 -11.66 19.57 -6.23
C ASP A 192 -11.41 18.06 -6.49
N SER A 193 -10.28 17.67 -7.08
CA SER A 193 -9.93 16.27 -7.33
C SER A 193 -9.83 15.46 -6.03
N VAL A 194 -10.05 14.15 -6.13
CA VAL A 194 -10.11 13.25 -4.98
C VAL A 194 -9.16 12.10 -5.20
N ALA A 195 -8.26 11.88 -4.23
CA ALA A 195 -7.40 10.70 -4.20
C ALA A 195 -7.45 10.02 -2.83
N LEU A 196 -7.19 8.72 -2.84
CA LEU A 196 -7.19 7.85 -1.67
C LEU A 196 -5.81 7.22 -1.51
N ASN A 197 -5.32 7.15 -0.29
CA ASN A 197 -4.10 6.43 0.06
C ASN A 197 -4.48 5.13 0.76
N ILE A 198 -3.96 4.03 0.25
CA ILE A 198 -4.00 2.73 0.91
C ILE A 198 -2.58 2.44 1.38
N ILE A 199 -2.36 2.51 2.69
CA ILE A 199 -1.08 2.29 3.33
C ILE A 199 -1.02 0.85 3.83
N VAL A 200 -0.01 0.10 3.39
CA VAL A 200 0.10 -1.34 3.66
C VAL A 200 1.48 -1.66 4.23
N ARG A 201 1.53 -2.36 5.37
CA ARG A 201 2.80 -2.87 5.91
C ARG A 201 3.54 -3.72 4.88
N ALA A 202 4.86 -3.60 4.82
CA ALA A 202 5.68 -4.31 3.84
C ALA A 202 5.47 -5.83 3.87
N SER A 203 5.32 -6.41 5.07
CA SER A 203 5.04 -7.84 5.27
C SER A 203 3.67 -8.27 4.72
N THR A 204 2.65 -7.41 4.85
CA THR A 204 1.29 -7.69 4.39
C THR A 204 1.15 -7.51 2.89
N PHE A 205 1.82 -6.49 2.33
CA PHE A 205 1.94 -6.35 0.89
C PHE A 205 2.60 -7.61 0.31
N GLN A 206 3.71 -8.05 0.91
CA GLN A 206 4.40 -9.26 0.46
C GLN A 206 3.48 -10.49 0.49
N SER A 207 2.71 -10.70 1.57
CA SER A 207 1.81 -11.86 1.63
C SER A 207 0.65 -11.78 0.64
N THR A 208 0.00 -10.61 0.48
CA THR A 208 -1.20 -10.48 -0.37
C THR A 208 -0.85 -10.42 -1.86
N PHE A 209 0.19 -9.67 -2.20
CA PHE A 209 0.66 -9.53 -3.56
C PHE A 209 1.27 -10.85 -4.04
N PHE A 210 2.31 -11.39 -3.38
CA PHE A 210 3.00 -12.58 -3.88
C PHE A 210 2.21 -13.89 -3.80
N GLN A 211 1.23 -14.02 -2.90
CA GLN A 211 0.31 -15.16 -2.96
C GLN A 211 -0.54 -15.14 -4.23
N THR A 212 -0.90 -13.95 -4.72
CA THR A 212 -1.52 -13.81 -6.05
C THR A 212 -0.55 -14.26 -7.15
N PHE A 213 0.76 -14.02 -6.97
CA PHE A 213 1.86 -14.51 -7.82
C PHE A 213 2.37 -15.93 -7.47
N ALA A 214 1.57 -16.83 -6.90
CA ALA A 214 2.01 -18.18 -6.49
C ALA A 214 2.59 -19.09 -7.62
N ALA A 215 2.84 -18.55 -8.81
CA ALA A 215 3.74 -19.10 -9.80
C ALA A 215 5.04 -18.26 -9.84
N ASP A 216 6.18 -18.87 -9.47
CA ASP A 216 7.56 -18.40 -9.68
C ASP A 216 7.78 -18.02 -11.16
N SER A 217 7.29 -16.85 -11.54
CA SER A 217 7.23 -16.38 -12.93
C SER A 217 8.17 -15.19 -13.12
N ALA A 218 8.49 -14.93 -14.38
CA ALA A 218 9.31 -13.81 -14.77
C ALA A 218 8.67 -12.48 -14.35
N LEU A 219 7.33 -12.39 -14.36
CA LEU A 219 6.56 -11.24 -13.87
C LEU A 219 6.69 -11.06 -12.36
N SER A 220 6.54 -12.13 -11.57
CA SER A 220 6.80 -12.06 -10.11
C SER A 220 8.22 -11.57 -9.80
N SER A 221 9.19 -11.97 -10.64
CA SER A 221 10.57 -11.50 -10.51
C SER A 221 10.75 -10.04 -10.92
N PHE A 222 10.05 -9.59 -11.96
CA PHE A 222 9.99 -8.18 -12.35
C PHE A 222 9.40 -7.33 -11.23
N PHE A 223 8.21 -7.68 -10.72
CA PHE A 223 7.60 -6.93 -9.62
C PHE A 223 8.44 -6.97 -8.35
N SER A 224 9.04 -8.12 -8.01
CA SER A 224 10.02 -8.21 -6.92
C SER A 224 11.21 -7.25 -7.15
N HIS A 225 11.67 -7.13 -8.38
CA HIS A 225 12.77 -6.22 -8.73
C HIS A 225 12.34 -4.77 -8.56
N VAL A 226 11.22 -4.38 -9.17
CA VAL A 226 10.70 -3.00 -9.14
C VAL A 226 10.27 -2.58 -7.75
N LEU A 227 9.76 -3.49 -6.91
CA LEU A 227 9.19 -3.11 -5.61
C LEU A 227 10.15 -3.30 -4.44
N TYR A 228 11.19 -4.15 -4.55
CA TYR A 228 12.05 -4.50 -3.40
C TYR A 228 13.55 -4.32 -3.61
N ARG A 229 14.07 -4.26 -4.85
CA ARG A 229 15.50 -4.00 -5.02
C ARG A 229 15.78 -2.53 -4.86
N LYS A 230 16.89 -2.18 -4.19
CA LYS A 230 17.39 -0.80 -4.04
C LYS A 230 17.94 -0.24 -5.37
N THR A 231 17.16 -0.31 -6.44
CA THR A 231 17.37 0.43 -7.66
C THR A 231 16.73 1.80 -7.51
N GLU A 232 17.38 2.83 -8.05
CA GLU A 232 16.77 4.13 -8.24
C GLU A 232 15.60 3.95 -9.24
N GLY A 233 14.36 4.22 -8.82
CA GLY A 233 13.20 4.39 -9.69
C GLY A 233 11.99 3.48 -9.43
N ASN A 234 11.78 3.03 -8.20
CA ASN A 234 10.80 1.99 -7.94
C ASN A 234 9.38 2.56 -7.78
N TYR A 235 8.56 2.49 -8.83
CA TYR A 235 7.11 2.67 -8.76
C TYR A 235 6.41 1.85 -9.84
N LEU A 236 5.12 1.61 -9.64
CA LEU A 236 4.22 1.07 -10.65
C LEU A 236 3.00 1.97 -10.72
N ILE A 237 2.57 2.36 -11.91
CA ILE A 237 1.31 3.07 -12.11
C ILE A 237 0.46 2.22 -13.04
N PHE A 238 -0.76 1.88 -12.63
CA PHE A 238 -1.73 1.22 -13.49
C PHE A 238 -2.74 2.25 -14.00
N HIS A 239 -2.90 2.34 -15.31
CA HIS A 239 -3.87 3.23 -15.95
C HIS A 239 -5.18 2.49 -16.22
N THR A 240 -6.05 2.41 -15.20
CA THR A 240 -7.27 1.57 -15.31
C THR A 240 -8.43 2.25 -16.02
N GLY A 241 -8.33 3.57 -16.27
CA GLY A 241 -9.38 4.36 -16.90
C GLY A 241 -10.71 4.26 -16.13
N GLU A 242 -11.79 3.96 -16.83
CA GLU A 242 -13.14 3.86 -16.26
C GLU A 242 -13.52 2.42 -15.86
N ASP A 243 -12.56 1.59 -15.43
CA ASP A 243 -12.86 0.24 -14.93
C ASP A 243 -13.71 0.31 -13.65
N ALA A 244 -15.01 0.08 -13.82
CA ALA A 244 -16.00 0.13 -12.76
C ALA A 244 -15.76 -0.94 -11.67
N ASP A 245 -15.14 -2.07 -12.02
CA ASP A 245 -14.86 -3.11 -11.04
C ASP A 245 -13.67 -2.75 -10.15
N ILE A 246 -12.63 -2.14 -10.71
CA ILE A 246 -11.51 -1.59 -9.93
C ILE A 246 -12.00 -0.49 -9.01
N ARG A 247 -12.78 0.46 -9.54
CA ARG A 247 -13.41 1.51 -8.73
C ARG A 247 -14.25 0.91 -7.62
N SER A 248 -15.06 -0.11 -7.91
CA SER A 248 -15.84 -0.80 -6.89
C SER A 248 -14.95 -1.39 -5.78
N LEU A 249 -13.87 -2.09 -6.11
CA LEU A 249 -13.01 -2.69 -5.09
C LEU A 249 -12.35 -1.64 -4.17
N ILE A 250 -11.99 -0.47 -4.71
CA ILE A 250 -11.42 0.64 -3.92
C ILE A 250 -12.46 1.18 -2.93
N GLU A 251 -13.69 1.39 -3.37
CA GLU A 251 -14.79 1.81 -2.50
C GLU A 251 -15.11 0.75 -1.45
N ASP A 252 -15.12 -0.55 -1.82
CA ASP A 252 -15.34 -1.67 -0.89
C ASP A 252 -14.26 -1.70 0.20
N LEU A 253 -12.98 -1.49 -0.17
CA LEU A 253 -11.88 -1.36 0.79
C LEU A 253 -12.11 -0.21 1.77
N TYR A 254 -12.49 0.96 1.27
CA TYR A 254 -12.66 2.15 2.10
C TYR A 254 -13.87 2.02 3.02
N ILE A 255 -15.00 1.52 2.52
CA ILE A 255 -16.21 1.28 3.32
C ILE A 255 -15.93 0.23 4.41
N GLU A 256 -15.26 -0.87 4.08
CA GLU A 256 -14.90 -1.91 5.06
C GLU A 256 -13.95 -1.34 6.13
N TYR A 257 -12.97 -0.52 5.72
CA TYR A 257 -12.06 0.14 6.63
C TYR A 257 -12.81 1.09 7.57
N LEU A 258 -13.72 1.93 7.08
CA LEU A 258 -14.52 2.81 7.95
C LEU A 258 -15.35 2.02 8.97
N GLY A 259 -15.96 0.91 8.55
CA GLY A 259 -16.87 0.13 9.38
C GLY A 259 -16.23 -0.57 10.58
N HIS A 260 -14.94 -0.96 10.50
CA HIS A 260 -14.21 -1.69 11.55
C HIS A 260 -14.99 -2.88 12.15
N GLN A 261 -15.78 -3.57 11.33
CA GLN A 261 -16.61 -4.68 11.79
C GLN A 261 -15.77 -5.91 12.16
N LYS A 262 -16.40 -6.91 12.78
CA LYS A 262 -15.71 -8.16 13.12
C LYS A 262 -15.09 -8.76 11.84
N TYR A 263 -13.79 -9.06 11.91
CA TYR A 263 -12.99 -9.60 10.81
C TYR A 263 -12.63 -8.62 9.68
N TYR A 264 -12.82 -7.31 9.85
CA TYR A 264 -12.53 -6.33 8.80
C TYR A 264 -11.11 -6.47 8.21
N SER A 265 -10.09 -6.72 9.02
CA SER A 265 -8.72 -6.93 8.52
C SER A 265 -8.61 -8.11 7.54
N SER A 266 -9.38 -9.18 7.73
CA SER A 266 -9.42 -10.32 6.80
C SER A 266 -10.13 -9.96 5.50
N PHE A 267 -11.20 -9.15 5.57
CA PHE A 267 -11.88 -8.62 4.40
C PHE A 267 -10.97 -7.69 3.62
N LEU A 268 -10.32 -6.72 4.27
CA LEU A 268 -9.36 -5.81 3.63
C LEU A 268 -8.26 -6.58 2.89
N ASN A 269 -7.65 -7.59 3.52
CA ASN A 269 -6.65 -8.43 2.84
C ASN A 269 -7.22 -9.15 1.62
N SER A 270 -8.44 -9.68 1.71
CA SER A 270 -9.09 -10.42 0.63
C SER A 270 -9.45 -9.50 -0.55
N ILE A 271 -10.01 -8.32 -0.27
CA ILE A 271 -10.34 -7.33 -1.28
C ILE A 271 -9.07 -6.79 -1.93
N LEU A 272 -8.00 -6.56 -1.16
CA LEU A 272 -6.71 -6.15 -1.69
C LEU A 272 -6.10 -7.22 -2.61
N MET A 273 -6.20 -8.51 -2.26
CA MET A 273 -5.82 -9.61 -3.15
C MET A 273 -6.64 -9.63 -4.44
N MET A 274 -7.95 -9.38 -4.36
CA MET A 274 -8.82 -9.27 -5.53
C MET A 274 -8.43 -8.08 -6.41
N LEU A 275 -8.07 -6.95 -5.82
CA LEU A 275 -7.58 -5.76 -6.51
C LEU A 275 -6.30 -6.10 -7.29
N TRP A 276 -5.33 -6.75 -6.65
CA TRP A 276 -4.11 -7.21 -7.32
C TRP A 276 -4.42 -8.15 -8.49
N ALA A 277 -5.25 -9.16 -8.26
CA ALA A 277 -5.60 -10.12 -9.28
C ALA A 277 -6.27 -9.44 -10.49
N ARG A 278 -7.08 -8.39 -10.29
CA ARG A 278 -7.72 -7.65 -11.38
C ARG A 278 -6.75 -6.73 -12.12
N LEU A 279 -5.95 -5.94 -11.39
CA LEU A 279 -4.94 -5.06 -12.00
C LEU A 279 -4.00 -5.87 -12.90
N LEU A 280 -3.52 -7.00 -12.40
CA LEU A 280 -2.60 -7.85 -13.15
C LEU A 280 -3.28 -8.63 -14.28
N ARG A 281 -4.57 -8.95 -14.15
CA ARG A 281 -5.27 -9.70 -15.20
C ARG A 281 -5.69 -8.81 -16.36
N TYR A 282 -6.09 -7.58 -16.09
CA TYR A 282 -6.75 -6.72 -17.07
C TYR A 282 -5.97 -5.45 -17.43
N HIS A 283 -5.06 -5.00 -16.56
CA HIS A 283 -4.34 -3.73 -16.70
C HIS A 283 -2.82 -3.90 -16.72
N GLU A 284 -2.32 -5.13 -16.88
CA GLU A 284 -0.88 -5.41 -16.97
C GLU A 284 -0.22 -4.72 -18.17
N HIS A 285 -0.96 -4.54 -19.27
CA HIS A 285 -0.46 -3.88 -20.48
C HIS A 285 -0.49 -2.35 -20.38
N ASP A 286 -1.32 -1.79 -19.51
CA ASP A 286 -1.52 -0.36 -19.31
C ASP A 286 -0.78 0.14 -18.06
N MET A 287 0.40 -0.45 -17.79
CA MET A 287 1.20 -0.18 -16.61
C MET A 287 2.49 0.59 -16.95
N GLU A 288 2.74 1.66 -16.22
CA GLU A 288 3.98 2.44 -16.25
C GLU A 288 4.91 2.08 -15.08
N SER A 289 6.22 2.03 -15.34
CA SER A 289 7.29 1.93 -14.34
C SER A 289 8.53 2.65 -14.88
N ILE A 290 9.53 2.93 -14.05
CA ILE A 290 10.78 3.54 -14.56
C ILE A 290 11.43 2.69 -15.67
N LEU A 291 11.30 1.37 -15.57
CA LEU A 291 11.90 0.41 -16.50
C LEU A 291 11.15 0.32 -17.82
N THR A 292 9.92 0.85 -17.90
CA THR A 292 9.13 0.90 -19.13
C THR A 292 9.13 2.29 -19.77
N LYS A 293 9.72 3.30 -19.11
CA LYS A 293 9.78 4.68 -19.61
C LYS A 293 10.91 4.94 -20.62
N GLU A 294 11.70 3.92 -21.00
CA GLU A 294 12.66 4.06 -22.11
C GLU A 294 11.94 4.19 -23.46
N TYR A 295 12.20 5.32 -24.12
CA TYR A 295 11.64 5.80 -25.39
C TYR A 295 11.31 4.72 -26.45
N GLY A 296 10.01 4.45 -26.63
CA GLY A 296 9.45 3.89 -27.87
C GLY A 296 9.65 2.40 -28.12
N GLY A 297 10.12 1.63 -27.14
CA GLY A 297 10.30 0.18 -27.22
C GLY A 297 9.23 -0.63 -26.50
N ALA A 298 9.21 -1.95 -26.73
CA ALA A 298 8.30 -2.86 -26.03
C ALA A 298 8.61 -2.91 -24.52
N SER A 299 7.56 -2.91 -23.69
CA SER A 299 7.69 -2.92 -22.24
C SER A 299 8.29 -4.25 -21.75
N ILE A 300 9.01 -4.24 -20.63
CA ILE A 300 9.56 -5.47 -20.07
C ILE A 300 8.46 -6.51 -19.78
N THR A 301 7.28 -6.06 -19.38
CA THR A 301 6.09 -6.89 -19.17
C THR A 301 5.64 -7.58 -20.47
N GLU A 302 5.60 -6.86 -21.59
CA GLU A 302 5.32 -7.44 -22.91
C GLU A 302 6.36 -8.47 -23.32
N ILE A 303 7.65 -8.18 -23.07
CA ILE A 303 8.74 -9.13 -23.29
C ILE A 303 8.51 -10.40 -22.47
N LEU A 304 8.24 -10.28 -21.18
CA LEU A 304 8.00 -11.43 -20.30
C LEU A 304 6.78 -12.25 -20.72
N ASN A 305 5.72 -11.59 -21.19
CA ASN A 305 4.52 -12.25 -21.73
C ASN A 305 4.79 -12.99 -23.03
N TYR A 306 5.56 -12.39 -23.94
CA TYR A 306 6.02 -13.07 -25.14
C TYR A 306 6.85 -14.31 -24.79
N LEU A 307 7.80 -14.18 -23.86
CA LEU A 307 8.60 -15.32 -23.40
C LEU A 307 7.72 -16.39 -22.74
N ASN A 308 6.73 -16.02 -21.95
CA ASN A 308 5.81 -16.97 -21.32
C ASN A 308 4.89 -17.70 -22.32
N LYS A 309 4.64 -17.10 -23.49
CA LYS A 309 3.89 -17.76 -24.58
C LYS A 309 4.77 -18.63 -25.47
N ASN A 310 6.05 -18.27 -25.63
CA ASN A 310 6.95 -18.90 -26.60
C ASN A 310 8.16 -19.61 -25.94
N TYR A 311 8.12 -19.87 -24.63
CA TYR A 311 9.27 -20.38 -23.86
C TYR A 311 9.82 -21.73 -24.32
N HIS A 312 9.04 -22.49 -25.08
CA HIS A 312 9.40 -23.84 -25.51
C HIS A 312 10.66 -23.80 -26.38
N ASP A 313 10.61 -23.00 -27.46
CA ASP A 313 11.60 -22.99 -28.54
C ASP A 313 12.37 -21.66 -28.67
N THR A 314 11.87 -20.58 -28.06
CA THR A 314 12.44 -19.25 -28.28
C THR A 314 13.88 -19.14 -27.81
N THR A 315 14.75 -18.69 -28.71
CA THR A 315 16.12 -18.28 -28.41
C THR A 315 16.21 -16.79 -28.07
N LEU A 316 17.29 -16.38 -27.41
CA LEU A 316 17.57 -14.98 -27.14
C LEU A 316 17.61 -14.13 -28.43
N HIS A 317 18.12 -14.72 -29.52
CA HIS A 317 18.23 -14.04 -30.82
C HIS A 317 16.84 -13.79 -31.43
N GLU A 318 15.97 -14.80 -31.44
CA GLU A 318 14.60 -14.68 -31.98
C GLU A 318 13.76 -13.70 -31.16
N ALA A 319 13.83 -13.77 -29.82
CA ALA A 319 13.14 -12.83 -28.96
C ALA A 319 13.61 -11.38 -29.19
N ALA A 320 14.92 -11.16 -29.30
CA ALA A 320 15.46 -9.84 -29.60
C ALA A 320 14.97 -9.33 -30.96
N GLY A 321 14.99 -10.18 -31.98
CA GLY A 321 14.49 -9.86 -33.32
C GLY A 321 12.99 -9.55 -33.35
N HIS A 322 12.18 -10.27 -32.58
CA HIS A 322 10.73 -10.02 -32.46
C HIS A 322 10.41 -8.59 -31.98
N PHE A 323 11.21 -8.09 -31.04
CA PHE A 323 11.05 -6.75 -30.47
C PHE A 323 11.93 -5.68 -31.15
N GLY A 324 12.61 -6.00 -32.24
CA GLY A 324 13.45 -5.05 -32.99
C GLY A 324 14.74 -4.64 -32.28
N TYR A 325 15.20 -5.40 -31.29
CA TYR A 325 16.43 -5.13 -30.55
C TYR A 325 17.62 -5.95 -31.07
N SER A 326 18.84 -5.43 -30.86
CA SER A 326 20.04 -6.28 -30.95
C SER A 326 20.06 -7.28 -29.79
N THR A 327 20.62 -8.48 -30.02
CA THR A 327 20.71 -9.53 -28.99
C THR A 327 21.44 -9.06 -27.73
N SER A 328 22.48 -8.23 -27.88
CA SER A 328 23.21 -7.64 -26.74
C SER A 328 22.35 -6.65 -25.97
N HIS A 329 21.65 -5.75 -26.67
CA HIS A 329 20.77 -4.77 -26.04
C HIS A 329 19.63 -5.46 -25.28
N PHE A 330 18.99 -6.43 -25.92
CA PHE A 330 17.90 -7.20 -25.33
C PHE A 330 18.33 -7.97 -24.07
N SER A 331 19.53 -8.56 -24.07
CA SER A 331 20.07 -9.22 -22.87
C SER A 331 20.30 -8.24 -21.71
N THR A 332 20.78 -7.03 -22.00
CA THR A 332 20.97 -5.99 -20.97
C THR A 332 19.63 -5.47 -20.46
N LEU A 333 18.68 -5.24 -21.35
CA LEU A 333 17.32 -4.79 -21.02
C LEU A 333 16.62 -5.79 -20.09
N ILE A 334 16.63 -7.08 -20.44
CA ILE A 334 16.03 -8.12 -19.58
C ILE A 334 16.73 -8.19 -18.23
N LYS A 335 18.07 -8.16 -18.20
CA LYS A 335 18.83 -8.31 -16.96
C LYS A 335 18.68 -7.11 -16.03
N SER A 336 18.61 -5.90 -16.58
CA SER A 336 18.34 -4.70 -15.81
C SER A 336 16.90 -4.72 -15.29
N GLY A 337 15.91 -4.99 -16.15
CA GLY A 337 14.50 -4.93 -15.76
C GLY A 337 14.04 -6.03 -14.79
N THR A 338 14.62 -7.23 -14.87
CA THR A 338 14.19 -8.38 -14.04
C THR A 338 15.22 -8.81 -13.01
N GLY A 339 16.47 -8.33 -13.12
CA GLY A 339 17.60 -8.85 -12.37
C GLY A 339 18.03 -10.28 -12.75
N ARG A 340 17.44 -10.87 -13.80
CA ARG A 340 17.69 -12.24 -14.27
C ARG A 340 18.12 -12.24 -15.74
N THR A 341 18.90 -13.23 -16.14
CA THR A 341 19.23 -13.42 -17.56
C THR A 341 18.07 -14.10 -18.30
N PHE A 342 18.02 -13.96 -19.63
CA PHE A 342 17.05 -14.66 -20.49
C PHE A 342 16.98 -16.17 -20.20
N LEU A 343 18.13 -16.85 -20.09
CA LEU A 343 18.17 -18.29 -19.81
C LEU A 343 17.62 -18.63 -18.43
N GLN A 344 17.83 -17.77 -17.42
CA GLN A 344 17.22 -17.94 -16.12
C GLN A 344 15.70 -17.82 -16.22
N ILE A 345 15.19 -16.80 -16.91
CA ILE A 345 13.76 -16.58 -17.13
C ILE A 345 13.10 -17.76 -17.82
N ILE A 346 13.64 -18.25 -18.94
CA ILE A 346 13.08 -19.41 -19.65
C ILE A 346 13.07 -20.65 -18.74
N LYS A 347 14.16 -20.90 -18.02
CA LYS A 347 14.24 -22.02 -17.07
C LYS A 347 13.17 -21.90 -15.98
N ASP A 348 12.96 -20.72 -15.43
CA ASP A 348 11.98 -20.49 -14.36
C ASP A 348 10.54 -20.68 -14.89
N ILE A 349 10.24 -20.18 -16.09
CA ILE A 349 8.95 -20.42 -16.77
C ILE A 349 8.74 -21.94 -16.97
N LYS A 350 9.72 -22.66 -17.54
CA LYS A 350 9.61 -24.11 -17.77
C LYS A 350 9.36 -24.89 -16.47
N LEU A 351 10.07 -24.54 -15.40
CA LEU A 351 9.89 -25.19 -14.09
C LEU A 351 8.53 -24.87 -13.46
N SER A 352 8.05 -23.63 -13.58
CA SER A 352 6.73 -23.22 -13.11
C SER A 352 5.61 -23.99 -13.81
N GLN A 353 5.70 -24.13 -15.15
CA GLN A 353 4.77 -24.96 -15.93
C GLN A 353 4.84 -26.45 -15.53
N ALA A 354 6.04 -26.96 -15.22
CA ALA A 354 6.20 -28.33 -14.75
C ALA A 354 5.53 -28.54 -13.38
N CYS A 355 5.73 -27.62 -12.44
CA CYS A 355 5.04 -27.64 -11.13
C CYS A 355 3.52 -27.61 -11.28
N ARG A 356 3.00 -26.78 -12.19
CA ARG A 356 1.56 -26.74 -12.50
C ARG A 356 1.07 -28.09 -13.04
N ALA A 357 1.74 -28.64 -14.05
CA ALA A 357 1.37 -29.94 -14.62
C ALA A 357 1.46 -31.09 -13.60
N LEU A 358 2.42 -31.05 -12.67
CA LEU A 358 2.54 -32.05 -11.61
C LEU A 358 1.35 -32.04 -10.64
N ARG A 359 0.78 -30.86 -10.35
CA ARG A 359 -0.38 -30.69 -9.45
C ARG A 359 -1.72 -30.94 -10.14
N GLU A 360 -1.86 -30.44 -11.37
CA GLU A 360 -3.17 -30.36 -12.04
C GLU A 360 -3.43 -31.53 -13.00
N THR A 361 -2.41 -32.35 -13.29
CA THR A 361 -2.53 -33.43 -14.28
C THR A 361 -1.94 -34.75 -13.77
N THR A 362 -2.37 -35.84 -14.41
CA THR A 362 -1.84 -37.20 -14.19
C THR A 362 -0.69 -37.56 -15.14
N LEU A 363 -0.18 -36.60 -15.93
CA LEU A 363 0.88 -36.84 -16.90
C LEU A 363 2.13 -37.46 -16.26
N SER A 364 2.80 -38.38 -16.94
CA SER A 364 4.05 -38.97 -16.44
C SER A 364 5.18 -37.93 -16.41
N THR A 365 6.19 -38.12 -15.56
CA THR A 365 7.36 -37.22 -15.52
C THR A 365 8.03 -37.04 -16.88
N PRO A 366 8.20 -38.09 -17.73
CA PRO A 366 8.69 -37.92 -19.09
C PRO A 366 7.77 -37.06 -19.97
N ALA A 367 6.45 -37.25 -19.89
CA ALA A 367 5.49 -36.44 -20.66
C ALA A 367 5.52 -34.96 -20.22
N ILE A 368 5.73 -34.70 -18.92
CA ILE A 368 5.89 -33.33 -18.41
C ILE A 368 7.22 -32.73 -18.89
N CYS A 369 8.30 -33.51 -18.94
CA CYS A 369 9.59 -33.06 -19.48
C CYS A 369 9.47 -32.58 -20.94
N GLU A 370 8.76 -33.35 -21.76
CA GLU A 370 8.47 -33.00 -23.16
C GLU A 370 7.55 -31.77 -23.22
N LEU A 371 6.46 -31.75 -22.45
CA LEU A 371 5.49 -30.63 -22.41
C LEU A 371 6.16 -29.28 -22.09
N VAL A 372 7.15 -29.26 -21.21
CA VAL A 372 7.84 -28.03 -20.83
C VAL A 372 9.08 -27.74 -21.69
N GLY A 373 9.35 -28.55 -22.72
CA GLY A 373 10.40 -28.31 -23.70
C GLY A 373 11.83 -28.57 -23.20
N TYR A 374 12.02 -29.61 -22.38
CA TYR A 374 13.37 -30.13 -22.10
C TYR A 374 13.65 -31.36 -22.99
N GLU A 375 14.78 -31.31 -23.71
CA GLU A 375 15.20 -32.41 -24.60
C GLU A 375 15.63 -33.68 -23.85
N SER A 376 16.19 -33.53 -22.64
CA SER A 376 16.68 -34.64 -21.82
C SER A 376 15.94 -34.71 -20.47
N PRO A 377 15.27 -35.85 -20.18
CA PRO A 377 14.69 -36.14 -18.86
C PRO A 377 15.70 -36.02 -17.72
N GLU A 378 16.95 -36.43 -17.92
CA GLU A 378 18.00 -36.33 -16.92
C GLU A 378 18.33 -34.85 -16.60
N HIS A 379 18.38 -34.02 -17.65
CA HIS A 379 18.62 -32.59 -17.46
C HIS A 379 17.45 -31.94 -16.71
N PHE A 380 16.22 -32.24 -17.09
CA PHE A 380 15.01 -31.76 -16.41
C PHE A 380 15.01 -32.16 -14.92
N MET A 381 15.21 -33.45 -14.62
CA MET A 381 15.20 -33.96 -13.25
C MET A 381 16.28 -33.31 -12.37
N ARG A 382 17.50 -33.16 -12.90
CA ARG A 382 18.61 -32.50 -12.19
C ARG A 382 18.30 -31.03 -11.92
N THR A 383 17.76 -30.33 -12.92
CA THR A 383 17.41 -28.91 -12.80
C THR A 383 16.28 -28.71 -11.79
N PHE A 384 15.22 -29.52 -11.87
CA PHE A 384 14.09 -29.48 -10.94
C PHE A 384 14.54 -29.75 -9.50
N LYS A 385 15.34 -30.81 -9.28
CA LYS A 385 15.87 -31.15 -7.95
C LYS A 385 16.80 -30.07 -7.39
N LYS A 386 17.59 -29.43 -8.24
CA LYS A 386 18.46 -28.32 -7.83
C LYS A 386 17.65 -27.13 -7.34
N VAL A 387 16.51 -26.84 -7.97
CA VAL A 387 15.67 -25.68 -7.64
C VAL A 387 14.76 -25.96 -6.45
N TYR A 388 14.08 -27.11 -6.42
CA TYR A 388 13.06 -27.41 -5.41
C TYR A 388 13.53 -28.33 -4.28
N GLY A 389 14.79 -28.78 -4.31
CA GLY A 389 15.35 -29.70 -3.30
C GLY A 389 14.83 -31.14 -3.39
N MET A 390 13.85 -31.42 -4.26
CA MET A 390 13.18 -32.70 -4.43
C MET A 390 12.94 -33.01 -5.91
N THR A 391 12.71 -34.27 -6.23
CA THR A 391 12.39 -34.72 -7.60
C THR A 391 10.94 -34.38 -7.99
N PRO A 392 10.61 -34.29 -9.30
CA PRO A 392 9.23 -34.09 -9.75
C PRO A 392 8.23 -35.12 -9.17
N GLY A 393 8.65 -36.38 -9.04
CA GLY A 393 7.82 -37.44 -8.49
C GLY A 393 7.56 -37.28 -6.99
N GLU A 394 8.56 -36.84 -6.22
CA GLU A 394 8.39 -36.49 -4.80
C GLU A 394 7.49 -35.26 -4.65
N PHE A 395 7.69 -34.24 -5.47
CA PHE A 395 6.87 -33.03 -5.48
C PHE A 395 5.39 -33.34 -5.71
N ARG A 396 5.07 -34.23 -6.66
CA ARG A 396 3.68 -34.68 -6.88
C ARG A 396 3.10 -35.40 -5.67
N LYS A 397 3.86 -36.28 -5.02
CA LYS A 397 3.37 -37.01 -3.82
C LYS A 397 3.05 -36.09 -2.64
N GLN A 398 3.70 -34.93 -2.57
CA GLN A 398 3.50 -33.97 -1.49
C GLN A 398 2.34 -32.99 -1.75
N ASN A 399 1.98 -32.74 -3.02
CA ASN A 399 1.03 -31.72 -3.43
C ASN A 399 -0.16 -32.27 -4.24
N GLY A 400 -0.32 -33.59 -4.31
CA GLY A 400 -1.33 -34.29 -5.09
C GLY A 400 -2.29 -35.10 -4.24
#